data_AF-A0A919S9D7-F1
#
_entry.id   AF-A0A919S9D7-F1
#
_cell.length_a   1.000
_cell.length_b   1.000
_cell.length_c   1.000
_cell.angle_alpha   90.00
_cell.angle_beta   90.00
_cell.angle_gamma   90.00
#
_symmetry.space_group_name_H-M   'P 1'
#
loop_
_entity.id
_entity.type
_entity.pdbx_description
1 polymer ?
#
loop_
_entity_poly.entity_id
_entity_poly.type
_entity_poly.pdbx_seq_one_letter_code
_entity_poly.pdbx_strand_id
1 'polypeptide(L)'
;MKFDMGSETLGTLQTKTGGSNQELGSLIQQLIQAAAPLEGNFNGAGKAAFDRFKVRGDEITSDLNRALAAILGGIGGMDSSFREGEQDMAANAGSTEGAANFDAARFGAGR
;
A
#
# COMPACT_ATOMS: atom_id res chain seq x y z
N MET A 1 20.49 2.85 5.59
CA MET A 1 20.64 2.03 4.36
C MET A 1 19.59 0.93 4.23
N LYS A 2 19.43 -0.01 5.18
CA LYS A 2 18.41 -1.09 5.05
C LYS A 2 16.95 -0.61 5.17
N PHE A 3 16.70 0.39 6.00
CA PHE A 3 15.36 0.98 6.23
C PHE A 3 14.93 1.91 5.10
N ASP A 4 15.85 2.74 4.62
CA ASP A 4 15.66 3.63 3.47
C ASP A 4 15.28 2.85 2.18
N MET A 5 15.99 1.73 1.96
CA MET A 5 15.71 0.79 0.86
C MET A 5 14.31 0.14 0.97
N GLY A 6 13.80 -0.04 2.20
CA GLY A 6 12.45 -0.52 2.46
C GLY A 6 11.39 0.51 2.06
N SER A 7 11.58 1.79 2.43
CA SER A 7 10.66 2.88 2.07
C SER A 7 10.60 3.08 0.54
N GLU A 8 11.74 3.03 -0.13
CA GLU A 8 11.84 3.18 -1.59
C GLU A 8 11.18 2.00 -2.32
N THR A 9 11.39 0.78 -1.82
CA THR A 9 10.75 -0.43 -2.37
C THR A 9 9.24 -0.39 -2.18
N LEU A 10 8.76 0.04 -1.01
CA LEU A 10 7.33 0.18 -0.73
C LEU A 10 6.68 1.25 -1.61
N GLY A 11 7.32 2.41 -1.77
CA GLY A 11 6.85 3.47 -2.67
C GLY A 11 6.79 3.02 -4.13
N THR A 12 7.77 2.23 -4.58
CA THR A 12 7.79 1.64 -5.92
C THR A 12 6.65 0.64 -6.11
N LEU A 13 6.44 -0.25 -5.12
CA LEU A 13 5.35 -1.22 -5.15
C LEU A 13 4.00 -0.52 -5.15
N GLN A 14 3.79 0.47 -4.29
CA GLN A 14 2.58 1.30 -4.25
C GLN A 14 2.27 1.94 -5.61
N THR A 15 3.26 2.53 -6.26
CA THR A 15 3.08 3.17 -7.58
C THR A 15 2.70 2.13 -8.64
N LYS A 16 3.40 0.99 -8.69
CA LYS A 16 3.11 -0.08 -9.65
C LYS A 16 1.72 -0.68 -9.42
N THR A 17 1.39 -1.03 -8.18
CA THR A 17 0.10 -1.63 -7.85
C THR A 17 -1.04 -0.66 -8.11
N GLY A 18 -0.87 0.63 -7.82
CA GLY A 18 -1.84 1.68 -8.16
C GLY A 18 -2.12 1.76 -9.66
N GLY A 19 -1.06 1.85 -10.48
CA GLY A 19 -1.19 1.91 -11.94
C GLY A 19 -1.82 0.64 -12.52
N SER A 20 -1.36 -0.55 -12.11
CA SER A 20 -1.91 -1.82 -12.58
C SER A 20 -3.38 -2.00 -12.21
N ASN A 21 -3.85 -1.48 -11.07
CA ASN A 21 -5.26 -1.58 -10.68
C ASN A 21 -6.16 -0.64 -11.51
N GLN A 22 -5.69 0.58 -11.78
CA GLN A 22 -6.39 1.50 -12.69
C GLN A 22 -6.51 0.91 -14.10
N GLU A 23 -5.44 0.30 -14.60
CA GLU A 23 -5.45 -0.41 -15.88
C GLU A 23 -6.44 -1.59 -15.86
N LEU A 24 -6.44 -2.40 -14.80
CA LEU A 24 -7.37 -3.52 -14.65
C LEU A 24 -8.83 -3.06 -14.64
N GLY A 25 -9.15 -2.00 -13.89
CA GLY A 25 -10.49 -1.41 -13.85
C GLY A 25 -10.93 -0.90 -15.23
N SER A 26 -10.03 -0.23 -15.96
CA SER A 26 -10.28 0.22 -17.33
C SER A 26 -10.53 -0.95 -18.28
N LEU A 27 -9.74 -2.02 -18.20
CA LEU A 27 -9.91 -3.22 -19.02
C LEU A 27 -11.24 -3.92 -18.73
N ILE A 28 -11.68 -4.00 -17.47
CA ILE A 28 -12.99 -4.56 -17.11
C ILE A 28 -14.13 -3.71 -17.69
N GLN A 29 -14.04 -2.38 -17.59
CA GLN A 29 -15.03 -1.49 -18.20
C GLN A 29 -15.08 -1.63 -19.73
N GLN A 30 -13.92 -1.70 -20.38
CA GLN A 30 -13.83 -1.94 -21.82
C GLN A 30 -14.44 -3.29 -22.20
N LEU A 31 -14.21 -4.33 -21.41
CA LEU A 31 -14.80 -5.65 -21.61
C LEU A 31 -16.33 -5.60 -21.50
N ILE A 32 -16.88 -4.91 -20.49
CA ILE A 32 -18.33 -4.72 -20.33
C ILE A 32 -18.92 -3.97 -21.53
N GLN A 33 -18.26 -2.90 -21.99
CA GLN A 33 -18.72 -2.12 -23.15
C GLN A 33 -18.65 -2.92 -24.45
N ALA A 34 -17.56 -3.64 -24.69
CA ALA A 34 -17.38 -4.49 -25.86
C ALA A 34 -18.45 -5.60 -25.92
N ALA A 35 -18.93 -6.04 -24.76
CA ALA A 35 -19.93 -7.08 -24.66
C ALA A 35 -21.37 -6.54 -24.73
N ALA A 36 -21.61 -5.23 -24.54
CA ALA A 36 -22.93 -4.58 -24.64
C ALA A 36 -23.72 -4.90 -25.95
N PRO A 37 -23.14 -4.88 -27.16
CA PRO A 37 -23.86 -5.24 -28.38
C PRO A 37 -24.29 -6.72 -28.43
N LEU A 38 -23.72 -7.59 -27.60
CA LEU A 38 -24.14 -8.98 -27.48
C LEU A 38 -25.45 -9.12 -26.68
N GLU A 39 -25.78 -8.15 -25.82
CA GLU A 39 -27.02 -8.16 -25.02
C GLU A 39 -28.27 -8.25 -25.91
N GLY A 40 -28.30 -7.51 -27.02
CA GLY A 40 -29.40 -7.54 -27.99
C GLY A 40 -29.51 -8.84 -28.79
N ASN A 41 -28.45 -9.65 -28.79
CA ASN A 41 -28.42 -10.96 -29.45
C ASN A 41 -28.78 -12.11 -28.51
N PHE A 42 -28.79 -11.88 -27.18
CA PHE A 42 -29.12 -12.88 -26.19
C PHE A 42 -30.58 -12.78 -25.72
N ASN A 43 -31.29 -13.92 -25.72
CA ASN A 43 -32.65 -14.03 -25.20
C ASN A 43 -32.71 -15.03 -24.03
N GLY A 44 -33.64 -14.83 -23.10
CA GLY A 44 -33.87 -15.73 -21.97
C GLY A 44 -32.64 -15.94 -21.08
N ALA A 45 -32.18 -17.19 -20.93
CA ALA A 45 -31.07 -17.55 -20.07
C ALA A 45 -29.73 -16.89 -20.46
N GLY A 46 -29.52 -16.59 -21.75
CA GLY A 46 -28.32 -15.89 -22.24
C GLY A 46 -28.24 -14.46 -21.74
N LYS A 47 -29.37 -13.74 -21.76
CA LYS A 47 -29.45 -12.37 -21.22
C LYS A 47 -29.20 -12.36 -19.72
N ALA A 48 -29.82 -13.28 -18.98
CA ALA A 48 -29.60 -13.40 -17.54
C ALA A 48 -28.15 -13.78 -17.16
N ALA A 49 -27.43 -14.52 -18.02
CA ALA A 49 -26.01 -14.80 -17.82
C ALA A 49 -25.16 -13.53 -18.09
N PHE A 50 -25.52 -12.77 -19.12
CA PHE A 50 -24.86 -11.52 -19.46
C PHE A 50 -25.03 -10.43 -18.39
N ASP A 51 -26.24 -10.27 -17.87
CA ASP A 51 -26.52 -9.32 -16.79
C ASP A 51 -25.72 -9.67 -15.53
N ARG A 52 -25.64 -10.97 -15.21
CA ARG A 52 -24.80 -11.47 -14.11
C ARG A 52 -23.31 -11.21 -14.35
N PHE A 53 -22.85 -11.36 -15.57
CA PHE A 53 -21.46 -11.03 -15.93
C PHE A 53 -21.16 -9.55 -15.69
N LYS A 54 -22.05 -8.64 -16.10
CA LYS A 54 -21.89 -7.19 -15.87
C LYS A 54 -21.81 -6.86 -14.38
N VAL A 55 -22.77 -7.35 -13.60
CA VAL A 55 -22.79 -7.15 -12.14
C VAL A 55 -21.52 -7.69 -11.48
N ARG A 56 -21.08 -8.90 -11.84
CA ARG A 56 -19.83 -9.48 -11.33
C ARG A 56 -18.60 -8.66 -11.71
N GLY A 57 -18.56 -8.10 -12.92
CA GLY A 57 -17.47 -7.24 -13.37
C GLY A 57 -17.37 -5.96 -12.54
N ASP A 58 -18.51 -5.32 -12.26
CA ASP A 58 -18.57 -4.14 -11.40
C ASP A 58 -18.17 -4.46 -9.96
N GLU A 59 -18.66 -5.58 -9.41
CA GLU A 59 -18.28 -6.07 -8.07
C GLU A 59 -16.77 -6.33 -7.95
N ILE A 60 -16.18 -7.08 -8.90
CA ILE A 60 -14.74 -7.38 -8.91
C ILE A 60 -13.91 -6.10 -8.98
N THR A 61 -14.33 -5.12 -9.80
CA THR A 61 -13.65 -3.83 -9.90
C THR A 61 -13.72 -3.05 -8.58
N SER A 62 -14.87 -3.07 -7.91
CA SER A 62 -15.04 -2.44 -6.60
C SER A 62 -14.16 -3.09 -5.54
N ASP A 63 -14.14 -4.42 -5.49
CA ASP A 63 -13.36 -5.18 -4.51
C ASP A 63 -11.85 -5.05 -4.75
N LEU A 64 -11.40 -5.03 -6.00
CA LEU A 64 -10.01 -4.73 -6.35
C LEU A 64 -9.58 -3.34 -5.87
N ASN A 65 -10.45 -2.33 -6.03
CA ASN A 65 -10.18 -0.98 -5.55
C ASN A 65 -10.12 -0.91 -4.01
N ARG A 66 -11.03 -1.61 -3.31
CA ARG A 66 -11.02 -1.69 -1.85
C ARG A 66 -9.78 -2.40 -1.32
N ALA A 67 -9.41 -3.53 -1.91
CA ALA A 67 -8.21 -4.27 -1.53
C ALA A 67 -6.96 -3.40 -1.71
N LEU A 68 -6.87 -2.65 -2.82
CA LEU A 68 -5.80 -1.70 -3.03
C LEU A 68 -5.80 -0.58 -1.99
N ALA A 69 -6.94 0.04 -1.71
CA ALA A 69 -7.03 1.09 -0.70
C ALA A 69 -6.57 0.58 0.68
N ALA A 70 -6.90 -0.66 1.04
CA ALA A 70 -6.43 -1.30 2.27
C ALA A 70 -4.91 -1.53 2.27
N ILE A 71 -4.34 -2.01 1.16
CA ILE A 71 -2.89 -2.18 1.02
C ILE A 71 -2.17 -0.82 1.13
N LEU A 72 -2.65 0.20 0.43
CA LEU A 72 -2.08 1.54 0.48
C LEU A 72 -2.16 2.16 1.87
N GLY A 73 -3.30 1.98 2.56
CA GLY A 73 -3.45 2.40 3.95
C GLY A 73 -2.48 1.68 4.89
N GLY A 74 -2.30 0.36 4.71
CA GLY A 74 -1.34 -0.43 5.48
C GLY A 74 0.11 -0.01 5.25
N ILE A 75 0.50 0.27 4.00
CA ILE A 75 1.83 0.78 3.65
C ILE A 75 2.07 2.15 4.28
N GLY A 76 1.12 3.07 4.19
CA GLY A 76 1.22 4.38 4.83
C GLY A 76 1.31 4.28 6.36
N GLY A 77 0.57 3.36 6.97
CA GLY A 77 0.67 3.06 8.40
C GLY A 77 2.06 2.53 8.79
N MET A 78 2.60 1.58 8.03
CA MET A 78 3.95 1.08 8.25
C MET A 78 5.00 2.19 8.15
N ASP A 79 4.93 3.03 7.11
CA ASP A 79 5.83 4.17 6.92
C ASP A 79 5.80 5.15 8.11
N SER A 80 4.60 5.47 8.63
CA SER A 80 4.46 6.31 9.83
C SER A 80 5.08 5.66 11.07
N SER A 81 4.72 4.40 11.35
CA SER A 81 5.25 3.67 12.51
C SER A 81 6.77 3.51 12.46
N PHE A 82 7.35 3.35 11.26
CA PHE A 82 8.80 3.32 11.09
C PHE A 82 9.46 4.66 11.43
N ARG A 83 8.93 5.79 10.92
CA ARG A 83 9.46 7.12 11.23
C ARG A 83 9.36 7.46 12.71
N GLU A 84 8.21 7.17 13.31
CA GLU A 84 7.99 7.37 14.75
C GLU A 84 8.97 6.53 15.57
N GLY A 85 9.14 5.25 15.23
CA GLY A 85 10.10 4.37 15.90
C GLY A 85 11.55 4.84 15.79
N GLU A 86 11.97 5.37 14.64
CA GLU A 86 13.30 5.98 14.49
C GLU A 86 13.49 7.21 15.37
N GLN A 87 12.47 8.08 15.43
CA GLN A 87 12.50 9.29 16.23
C GLN A 87 12.54 8.97 17.73
N ASP A 88 11.77 7.98 18.18
CA ASP A 88 11.77 7.48 19.55
C ASP A 88 13.11 6.83 19.93
N MET A 89 13.69 6.02 19.03
CA MET A 89 15.01 5.43 19.25
C MET A 89 16.09 6.50 19.35
N ALA A 90 16.04 7.52 18.48
CA ALA A 90 16.99 8.64 18.53
C ALA A 90 16.84 9.46 19.83
N ALA A 91 15.61 9.73 20.26
CA ALA A 91 15.33 10.43 21.52
C ALA A 91 15.81 9.63 22.74
N ASN A 92 15.56 8.31 22.76
CA ASN A 92 16.04 7.43 23.82
C ASN A 92 17.57 7.31 23.83
N ALA A 93 18.20 7.19 22.66
CA ALA A 93 19.66 7.17 22.55
C ALA A 93 20.27 8.47 23.05
N GLY A 94 19.76 9.63 22.61
CA GLY A 94 20.23 10.94 23.07
C GLY A 94 20.00 11.16 24.57
N SER A 95 18.88 10.68 25.12
CA SER A 95 18.62 10.73 26.57
C SER A 95 19.57 9.83 27.35
N THR A 96 19.86 8.63 26.84
CA THR A 96 20.79 7.68 27.46
C THR A 96 22.23 8.19 27.38
N GLU A 97 22.62 8.80 26.25
CA GLU A 97 23.91 9.42 26.05
C GLU A 97 24.09 10.66 26.94
N GLY A 98 23.06 11.52 27.05
CA GLY A 98 23.07 12.66 27.97
C GLY A 98 23.10 12.26 29.45
N ALA A 99 22.53 11.11 29.79
CA ALA A 99 22.61 10.52 31.13
C ALA A 99 23.93 9.76 31.39
N ALA A 100 24.68 9.42 30.33
CA ALA A 100 25.99 8.81 30.46
C ALA A 100 26.99 9.85 31.00
N ASN A 101 27.49 9.62 32.21
CA ASN A 101 28.41 10.53 32.86
C ASN A 101 29.82 10.40 32.26
N PHE A 102 30.08 11.11 31.17
CA PHE A 102 31.41 11.19 30.54
C PHE A 102 32.44 11.93 31.41
N ASP A 103 32.00 12.68 32.42
CA ASP A 103 32.88 13.43 33.33
C ASP A 103 33.61 12.49 34.31
N ALA A 104 33.01 11.36 34.68
CA ALA A 104 33.66 10.30 35.46
C ALA A 104 34.73 9.52 34.67
N ALA A 105 34.75 9.65 33.34
CA ALA A 105 35.75 9.06 32.45
C ALA A 105 36.93 10.00 32.16
N ARG A 106 36.98 11.19 32.79
CA ARG A 106 38.18 12.04 32.74
C ARG A 106 39.27 11.32 33.55
N PHE A 107 40.27 10.79 32.84
CA PHE A 107 41.49 10.21 33.44
C PHE A 107 42.19 11.27 34.29
N GLY A 108 41.76 11.37 35.55
CA GLY A 108 42.20 12.34 36.54
C GLY A 108 42.41 11.66 37.88
N ALA A 109 43.22 10.61 37.91
CA ALA A 109 43.86 10.05 39.10
C ALA A 109 44.96 9.10 38.62
N GLY A 110 46.25 9.27 38.88
CA GLY A 110 46.97 10.25 39.68
C GLY A 110 48.42 9.76 39.77
N ARG A 111 49.33 10.72 39.97
CA ARG A 111 50.80 10.64 40.04
C ARG A 111 51.53 10.81 38.70
#